data_AF-A0A813ISN7-F1
#
_entry.id   AF-A0A813ISN7-F1
#
_cell.length_a   1.000
_cell.length_b   1.000
_cell.length_c   1.000
_cell.angle_alpha   90.00
_cell.angle_beta   90.00
_cell.angle_gamma   90.00
#
_symmetry.space_group_name_H-M   'P 1'
#
loop_
_entity.id
_entity.type
_entity.pdbx_description
1 polymer ?
#
loop_
_entity_poly.entity_id
_entity_poly.type
_entity_poly.pdbx_seq_one_letter_code
_entity_poly.pdbx_strand_id
1 'polypeptide(L)'
;LLLLLATSLAEPLASPSKQERIEGALWGLFIGDALAAPVHWYYGGPEQIRRDFGSLIEGYRKAAHPFPESIMQLSNTGGAGRGGSDGDVVGGVILHDKKEYWHRGGQYHYHHTLRAGENTLEASLVRLLIRSLVRDKQFIGDNFRSDYIRFMTTPGTHNDTYASTCHRMFFERWHAGVDPRDCTGNDGHNVDTVDGLILPLVALLHELGRGRSEEVALATALEAP
;
A
#
# COMPACT_ATOMS: atom_id res chain seq x y z
N LEU A 1 24.40 -21.46 39.28
CA LEU A 1 24.44 -20.04 39.69
C LEU A 1 24.18 -19.05 38.54
N LEU A 2 24.72 -19.25 37.32
CA LEU A 2 24.43 -18.39 36.16
C LEU A 2 23.01 -18.56 35.55
N LEU A 3 22.38 -19.73 35.69
CA LEU A 3 20.97 -19.93 35.30
C LEU A 3 19.95 -19.29 36.27
N LEU A 4 20.38 -18.84 37.45
CA LEU A 4 19.52 -18.18 38.45
C LEU A 4 19.54 -16.65 38.36
N LEU A 5 20.46 -16.08 37.56
CA LEU A 5 20.52 -14.63 37.28
C LEU A 5 19.67 -14.23 36.07
N ALA A 6 19.43 -15.14 35.12
CA ALA A 6 18.58 -14.87 33.95
C ALA A 6 17.08 -14.82 34.28
N THR A 7 16.66 -15.47 35.37
CA THR A 7 15.27 -15.43 35.87
C THR A 7 15.03 -14.33 36.92
N SER A 8 16.06 -13.59 37.31
CA SER A 8 16.01 -12.57 38.38
C SER A 8 15.94 -11.12 37.87
N LEU A 9 15.91 -10.89 36.54
CA LEU A 9 15.87 -9.54 35.95
C LEU A 9 14.79 -9.34 34.88
N ALA A 10 13.98 -10.36 34.59
CA ALA A 10 12.79 -10.17 33.80
C ALA A 10 11.65 -9.83 34.76
N GLU A 11 11.60 -8.56 35.22
CA GLU A 11 10.27 -8.03 35.54
C GLU A 11 9.39 -8.28 34.32
N PRO A 12 8.17 -8.82 34.48
CA PRO A 12 7.27 -8.95 33.35
C PRO A 12 7.12 -7.55 32.76
N LEU A 13 7.60 -7.36 31.51
CA LEU A 13 7.46 -6.10 30.81
C LEU A 13 6.01 -5.67 30.95
N ALA A 14 5.81 -4.45 31.47
CA ALA A 14 4.48 -3.88 31.57
C ALA A 14 3.76 -4.05 30.22
N SER A 15 2.49 -4.42 30.26
CA SER A 15 1.74 -4.58 29.02
C SER A 15 1.80 -3.28 28.23
N PRO A 16 2.11 -3.32 26.92
CA PRO A 16 2.31 -2.10 26.16
C PRO A 16 1.02 -1.28 26.20
N SER A 17 1.18 0.02 26.43
CA SER A 17 0.13 1.02 26.39
C SER A 17 -0.56 1.01 25.03
N LYS A 18 -1.75 1.61 24.95
CA LYS A 18 -2.44 1.77 23.65
C LYS A 18 -1.57 2.53 22.64
N GLN A 19 -0.83 3.54 23.10
CA GLN A 19 0.06 4.32 22.26
C GLN A 19 1.19 3.45 21.69
N GLU A 20 1.89 2.69 22.55
CA GLU A 20 2.98 1.79 22.10
C GLU A 20 2.47 0.72 21.13
N ARG A 21 1.23 0.24 21.30
CA ARG A 21 0.60 -0.70 20.37
C ARG A 21 0.31 -0.06 19.01
N ILE A 22 -0.20 1.16 18.98
CA ILE A 22 -0.45 1.90 17.73
C ILE A 22 0.87 2.22 17.03
N GLU A 23 1.87 2.72 17.75
CA GLU A 23 3.20 2.99 17.21
C GLU A 23 3.84 1.71 16.65
N GLY A 24 3.80 0.61 17.40
CA GLY A 24 4.29 -0.69 16.95
C GLY A 24 3.54 -1.23 15.73
N ALA A 25 2.23 -1.05 15.65
CA ALA A 25 1.43 -1.43 14.49
C ALA A 25 1.80 -0.62 13.24
N LEU A 26 1.97 0.70 13.37
CA LEU A 26 2.39 1.57 12.28
C LEU A 26 3.80 1.24 11.79
N TRP A 27 4.76 1.06 12.70
CA TRP A 27 6.11 0.62 12.34
C TRP A 27 6.10 -0.76 11.68
N GLY A 28 5.32 -1.70 12.22
CA GLY A 28 5.13 -3.03 11.66
C GLY A 28 4.57 -3.01 10.24
N LEU A 29 3.63 -2.11 9.95
CA LEU A 29 3.08 -1.89 8.60
C LEU A 29 4.18 -1.48 7.63
N PHE A 30 4.96 -0.44 7.94
CA PHE A 30 6.02 0.04 7.04
C PHE A 30 7.15 -0.96 6.86
N ILE A 31 7.55 -1.65 7.94
CA ILE A 31 8.60 -2.67 7.89
C ILE A 31 8.12 -3.88 7.09
N GLY A 32 6.91 -4.35 7.37
CA GLY A 32 6.32 -5.51 6.71
C GLY A 32 6.10 -5.28 5.23
N ASP A 33 5.57 -4.12 4.84
CA ASP A 33 5.40 -3.71 3.45
C ASP A 33 6.72 -3.76 2.67
N ALA A 34 7.75 -3.08 3.17
CA ALA A 34 9.07 -3.04 2.51
C ALA A 34 9.78 -4.41 2.48
N LEU A 35 9.55 -5.26 3.48
CA LEU A 35 10.11 -6.61 3.55
C LEU A 35 9.42 -7.56 2.56
N ALA A 36 8.10 -7.45 2.41
CA ALA A 36 7.29 -8.35 1.59
C ALA A 36 7.22 -7.93 0.11
N ALA A 37 7.38 -6.64 -0.21
CA ALA A 37 7.27 -6.11 -1.57
C ALA A 37 8.03 -6.90 -2.65
N PRO A 38 9.28 -7.40 -2.44
CA PRO A 38 10.04 -8.09 -3.48
C PRO A 38 9.50 -9.46 -3.88
N VAL A 39 8.62 -10.04 -3.06
CA VAL A 39 8.01 -11.37 -3.26
C VAL A 39 6.48 -11.28 -3.42
N HIS A 40 5.95 -10.07 -3.64
CA HIS A 40 4.53 -9.89 -3.94
C HIS A 40 4.16 -10.69 -5.21
N TRP A 41 3.01 -11.39 -5.18
CA TRP A 41 2.53 -12.28 -6.24
C TRP A 41 3.39 -13.54 -6.50
N TYR A 42 4.21 -13.97 -5.54
CA TYR A 42 4.87 -15.26 -5.60
C TYR A 42 3.91 -16.38 -5.17
N TYR A 43 3.61 -17.30 -6.09
CA TYR A 43 2.75 -18.46 -5.83
C TYR A 43 3.53 -19.77 -5.66
N GLY A 44 4.81 -19.81 -6.02
CA GLY A 44 5.68 -20.97 -5.88
C GLY A 44 6.28 -21.16 -4.48
N GLY A 45 5.90 -20.32 -3.52
CA GLY A 45 6.31 -20.43 -2.12
C GLY A 45 7.82 -20.31 -1.89
N PRO A 46 8.35 -20.91 -0.81
CA PRO A 46 9.76 -20.83 -0.43
C PRO A 46 10.76 -21.20 -1.53
N GLU A 47 10.44 -22.18 -2.39
CA GLU A 47 11.35 -22.62 -3.44
C GLU A 47 11.50 -21.60 -4.56
N GLN A 48 10.41 -20.90 -4.93
CA GLN A 48 10.48 -19.78 -5.86
C GLN A 48 11.34 -18.65 -5.28
N ILE A 49 11.16 -18.32 -4.00
CA ILE A 49 11.97 -17.30 -3.33
C ILE A 49 13.45 -17.67 -3.35
N ARG A 50 13.81 -18.92 -2.99
CA ARG A 50 15.22 -19.36 -3.02
C ARG A 50 15.81 -19.36 -4.42
N ARG A 51 15.03 -19.72 -5.44
CA ARG A 51 15.49 -19.68 -6.83
C ARG A 51 15.84 -18.26 -7.26
N ASP A 52 15.00 -17.29 -6.92
CA ASP A 52 15.12 -15.93 -7.43
C ASP A 52 16.07 -15.06 -6.56
N PHE A 53 16.22 -15.38 -5.27
CA PHE A 53 17.03 -14.60 -4.31
C PHE A 53 18.22 -15.36 -3.71
N GLY A 54 18.38 -16.66 -3.99
CA GLY A 54 19.43 -17.53 -3.42
C GLY A 54 19.20 -17.97 -1.98
N SER A 55 18.26 -17.35 -1.27
CA SER A 55 17.87 -17.64 0.11
C SER A 55 16.40 -17.28 0.34
N LEU A 56 15.89 -17.53 1.55
CA LEU A 56 14.67 -16.85 1.96
C LEU A 56 14.93 -15.35 2.17
N ILE A 57 13.87 -14.55 2.19
CA ILE A 57 13.95 -13.12 2.48
C ILE A 57 14.24 -12.94 3.97
N GLU A 58 15.43 -12.44 4.29
CA GLU A 58 15.89 -12.14 5.65
C GLU A 58 16.11 -10.63 5.88
N GLY A 59 15.83 -9.82 4.87
CA GLY A 59 15.96 -8.37 4.94
C GLY A 59 15.50 -7.71 3.65
N TYR A 60 15.67 -6.39 3.59
CA TYR A 60 15.22 -5.61 2.45
C TYR A 60 15.95 -6.00 1.16
N ARG A 61 15.18 -6.24 0.10
CA ARG A 61 15.67 -6.63 -1.23
C ARG A 61 14.97 -5.80 -2.30
N LYS A 62 15.59 -5.70 -3.47
CA LYS A 62 14.93 -5.21 -4.68
C LYS A 62 14.20 -6.38 -5.34
N ALA A 63 13.05 -6.13 -5.95
CA ALA A 63 12.32 -7.15 -6.69
C ALA A 63 13.16 -7.76 -7.83
N ALA A 64 12.98 -9.06 -8.06
CA ALA A 64 13.69 -9.77 -9.14
C ALA A 64 13.19 -9.32 -10.52
N HIS A 65 14.09 -9.39 -11.51
CA HIS A 65 13.76 -9.27 -12.93
C HIS A 65 14.75 -10.13 -13.73
N PRO A 66 14.28 -10.96 -14.69
CA PRO A 66 12.89 -11.12 -15.13
C PRO A 66 11.96 -11.75 -14.06
N PHE A 67 10.67 -11.44 -14.15
CA PHE A 67 9.59 -12.07 -13.39
C PHE A 67 8.49 -12.55 -14.37
N PRO A 68 8.69 -13.72 -15.00
CA PRO A 68 7.83 -14.22 -16.08
C PRO A 68 6.35 -14.41 -15.68
N GLU A 69 6.08 -14.67 -14.41
CA GLU A 69 4.75 -14.90 -13.85
C GLU A 69 3.92 -13.60 -13.67
N SER A 70 4.52 -12.43 -13.94
CA SER A 70 3.83 -11.14 -13.86
C SER A 70 2.59 -11.10 -14.75
N ILE A 71 1.42 -10.84 -14.15
CA ILE A 71 0.20 -10.53 -14.90
C ILE A 71 -0.02 -9.02 -15.06
N MET A 72 0.85 -8.17 -14.50
CA MET A 72 0.79 -6.71 -14.66
C MET A 72 0.80 -6.32 -16.15
N GLN A 73 1.60 -7.02 -16.96
CA GLN A 73 1.67 -6.86 -18.42
C GLN A 73 0.37 -7.19 -19.17
N LEU A 74 -0.63 -7.75 -18.50
CA LEU A 74 -1.95 -8.08 -19.05
C LEU A 74 -3.03 -7.08 -18.61
N SER A 75 -2.71 -6.17 -17.70
CA SER A 75 -3.63 -5.18 -17.14
C SER A 75 -3.87 -4.00 -18.08
N ASN A 76 -5.08 -3.46 -18.04
CA ASN A 76 -5.45 -2.26 -18.77
C ASN A 76 -4.71 -1.03 -18.21
N THR A 77 -4.06 -0.23 -19.06
CA THR A 77 -3.40 1.02 -18.65
C THR A 77 -4.35 2.22 -18.57
N GLY A 78 -5.59 2.08 -19.04
CA GLY A 78 -6.64 3.11 -18.98
C GLY A 78 -7.64 2.98 -17.84
N GLY A 79 -7.59 1.91 -17.04
CA GLY A 79 -8.62 1.63 -16.05
C GLY A 79 -8.44 0.27 -15.37
N ALA A 80 -9.53 -0.31 -14.89
CA ALA A 80 -9.51 -1.61 -14.21
C ALA A 80 -9.30 -2.83 -15.13
N GLY A 81 -9.02 -3.97 -14.52
CA GLY A 81 -9.03 -5.28 -15.19
C GLY A 81 -7.93 -5.49 -16.23
N ARG A 82 -8.09 -6.54 -17.03
CA ARG A 82 -7.20 -6.90 -18.14
C ARG A 82 -7.57 -6.09 -19.39
N GLY A 83 -6.57 -5.69 -20.18
CA GLY A 83 -6.85 -4.88 -21.37
C GLY A 83 -5.65 -4.53 -22.23
N GLY A 84 -5.84 -3.49 -23.04
CA GLY A 84 -4.81 -2.89 -23.89
C GLY A 84 -4.00 -1.81 -23.17
N SER A 85 -3.02 -1.27 -23.90
CA SER A 85 -2.12 -0.21 -23.44
C SER A 85 -2.47 1.17 -24.01
N ASP A 86 -3.64 1.32 -24.61
CA ASP A 86 -4.03 2.55 -25.31
C ASP A 86 -4.43 3.66 -24.33
N GLY A 87 -4.91 3.30 -23.13
CA GLY A 87 -5.30 4.25 -22.10
C GLY A 87 -4.11 4.84 -21.33
N ASP A 88 -4.33 5.97 -20.67
CA ASP A 88 -3.25 6.81 -20.11
C ASP A 88 -3.35 7.03 -18.60
N VAL A 89 -4.25 6.31 -17.92
CA VAL A 89 -4.34 6.35 -16.45
C VAL A 89 -2.99 5.96 -15.84
N VAL A 90 -2.38 4.87 -16.31
CA VAL A 90 -1.00 4.50 -15.98
C VAL A 90 -0.04 5.23 -16.91
N GLY A 91 0.88 6.00 -16.35
CA GLY A 91 1.94 6.72 -17.06
C GLY A 91 1.68 8.20 -17.24
N GLY A 92 0.42 8.60 -17.50
CA GLY A 92 0.04 9.99 -17.72
C GLY A 92 -0.76 10.62 -16.59
N VAL A 93 -1.73 9.91 -16.00
CA VAL A 93 -2.54 10.43 -14.88
C VAL A 93 -1.90 10.09 -13.53
N ILE A 94 -1.55 8.82 -13.32
CA ILE A 94 -0.86 8.30 -12.15
C ILE A 94 0.30 7.40 -12.58
N LEU A 95 1.16 6.98 -11.64
CA LEU A 95 2.33 6.16 -11.94
C LEU A 95 3.19 6.80 -13.06
N HIS A 96 3.44 8.11 -12.93
CA HIS A 96 4.11 8.92 -13.95
C HIS A 96 5.40 8.28 -14.45
N ASP A 97 5.55 8.24 -15.77
CA ASP A 97 6.68 7.63 -16.49
C ASP A 97 6.86 6.11 -16.29
N LYS A 98 5.87 5.40 -15.72
CA LYS A 98 5.98 3.95 -15.44
C LYS A 98 5.26 3.04 -16.44
N LYS A 99 4.59 3.59 -17.46
CA LYS A 99 3.85 2.79 -18.46
C LYS A 99 4.73 1.80 -19.22
N GLU A 100 6.01 2.13 -19.41
CA GLU A 100 6.97 1.23 -20.06
C GLU A 100 7.13 -0.12 -19.33
N TYR A 101 6.89 -0.20 -18.02
CA TYR A 101 7.00 -1.46 -17.27
C TYR A 101 5.76 -2.35 -17.39
N TRP A 102 4.68 -1.86 -18.01
CA TRP A 102 3.41 -2.56 -18.17
C TRP A 102 3.27 -3.23 -19.55
N HIS A 103 4.28 -3.14 -20.42
CA HIS A 103 4.18 -3.67 -21.77
C HIS A 103 4.18 -5.22 -21.80
N ARG A 104 3.48 -5.78 -22.79
CA ARG A 104 3.38 -7.23 -23.00
C ARG A 104 4.74 -7.84 -23.30
N GLY A 105 5.10 -8.89 -22.56
CA GLY A 105 6.39 -9.57 -22.69
C GLY A 105 7.51 -8.95 -21.88
N GLY A 106 7.25 -7.84 -21.16
CA GLY A 106 8.28 -7.16 -20.37
C GLY A 106 8.75 -7.92 -19.14
N GLN A 107 7.93 -8.84 -18.59
CA GLN A 107 8.28 -9.66 -17.42
C GLN A 107 8.80 -8.81 -16.23
N TYR A 108 8.24 -7.61 -16.04
CA TYR A 108 8.57 -6.77 -14.90
C TYR A 108 7.74 -7.19 -13.68
N HIS A 109 8.40 -7.23 -12.54
CA HIS A 109 7.72 -7.38 -11.25
C HIS A 109 6.83 -6.16 -10.96
N TYR A 110 5.75 -6.34 -10.20
CA TYR A 110 4.79 -5.28 -9.84
C TYR A 110 5.47 -4.04 -9.26
N HIS A 111 6.45 -4.25 -8.40
CA HIS A 111 7.23 -3.20 -7.73
C HIS A 111 8.64 -3.01 -8.31
N HIS A 112 8.80 -3.13 -9.62
CA HIS A 112 10.11 -3.19 -10.30
C HIS A 112 11.05 -2.02 -10.00
N THR A 113 10.52 -0.79 -9.92
CA THR A 113 11.34 0.41 -9.73
C THR A 113 11.70 0.69 -8.28
N LEU A 114 11.04 0.04 -7.30
CA LEU A 114 11.36 0.21 -5.89
C LEU A 114 12.80 -0.22 -5.59
N ARG A 115 13.45 0.52 -4.71
CA ARG A 115 14.75 0.15 -4.13
C ARG A 115 14.55 -0.84 -2.98
N ALA A 116 15.62 -1.52 -2.59
CA ALA A 116 15.59 -2.33 -1.39
C ALA A 116 15.20 -1.47 -0.17
N GLY A 117 14.09 -1.84 0.47
CA GLY A 117 13.59 -1.18 1.68
C GLY A 117 12.70 0.03 1.40
N GLU A 118 12.42 0.33 0.12
CA GLU A 118 11.45 1.35 -0.25
C GLU A 118 10.03 0.78 -0.10
N ASN A 119 9.13 1.59 0.47
CA ASN A 119 7.74 1.20 0.63
C ASN A 119 6.98 1.19 -0.70
N THR A 120 5.97 0.35 -0.79
CA THR A 120 5.01 0.34 -1.91
C THR A 120 4.18 1.62 -1.92
N LEU A 121 3.38 1.78 -2.98
CA LEU A 121 2.40 2.84 -3.06
C LEU A 121 1.43 2.83 -1.86
N GLU A 122 0.95 1.66 -1.42
CA GLU A 122 -0.03 1.54 -0.33
C GLU A 122 0.49 2.13 0.98
N ALA A 123 1.70 1.74 1.38
CA ALA A 123 2.34 2.30 2.56
C ALA A 123 2.69 3.80 2.37
N SER A 124 3.01 4.24 1.15
CA SER A 124 3.19 5.66 0.86
C SER A 124 1.91 6.47 1.07
N LEU A 125 0.75 5.91 0.71
CA LEU A 125 -0.58 6.50 0.97
C LEU A 125 -0.92 6.51 2.46
N VAL A 126 -0.55 5.47 3.22
CA VAL A 126 -0.67 5.49 4.70
C VAL A 126 0.12 6.65 5.29
N ARG A 127 1.35 6.86 4.85
CA ARG A 127 2.18 7.98 5.31
C ARG A 127 1.54 9.33 4.97
N LEU A 128 0.90 9.44 3.81
CA LEU A 128 0.14 10.63 3.43
C LEU A 128 -1.05 10.85 4.37
N LEU A 129 -1.81 9.80 4.69
CA LEU A 129 -2.94 9.85 5.61
C LEU A 129 -2.50 10.28 7.02
N ILE A 130 -1.43 9.68 7.55
CA ILE A 130 -0.87 10.07 8.86
C ILE A 130 -0.51 11.55 8.89
N ARG A 131 0.10 12.08 7.82
CA ARG A 131 0.42 13.53 7.72
C ARG A 131 -0.84 14.39 7.73
N SER A 132 -1.90 13.97 7.02
CA SER A 132 -3.21 14.64 7.05
C SER A 132 -3.78 14.66 8.47
N LEU A 133 -3.77 13.53 9.17
CA LEU A 133 -4.25 13.41 10.55
C LEU A 133 -3.46 14.30 11.52
N VAL A 134 -2.13 14.35 11.38
CA VAL A 134 -1.26 15.19 12.20
C VAL A 134 -1.53 16.67 11.97
N ARG A 135 -1.76 17.07 10.71
CA ARG A 135 -2.09 18.46 10.32
C ARG A 135 -3.47 18.87 10.84
N ASP A 136 -4.48 18.05 10.58
CA ASP A 136 -5.90 18.41 10.78
C ASP A 136 -6.41 18.04 12.18
N LYS A 137 -5.63 17.25 12.95
CA LYS A 137 -5.98 16.72 14.28
C LYS A 137 -7.24 15.86 14.30
N GLN A 138 -7.74 15.47 13.14
CA GLN A 138 -8.87 14.58 12.92
C GLN A 138 -8.83 14.10 11.47
N PHE A 139 -9.56 13.02 11.18
CA PHE A 139 -9.80 12.66 9.79
C PHE A 139 -10.80 13.62 9.17
N ILE A 140 -10.49 14.13 7.97
CA ILE A 140 -11.37 14.98 7.16
C ILE A 140 -11.32 14.43 5.74
N GLY A 141 -12.37 13.71 5.33
CA GLY A 141 -12.40 12.99 4.05
C GLY A 141 -12.07 13.87 2.84
N ASP A 142 -12.63 15.07 2.75
CA ASP A 142 -12.39 15.99 1.64
C ASP A 142 -10.95 16.51 1.58
N ASN A 143 -10.33 16.78 2.73
CA ASN A 143 -8.92 17.20 2.79
C ASN A 143 -8.01 16.05 2.34
N PHE A 144 -8.22 14.85 2.89
CA PHE A 144 -7.39 13.71 2.53
C PHE A 144 -7.58 13.31 1.06
N ARG A 145 -8.81 13.36 0.53
CA ARG A 145 -9.07 13.08 -0.89
C ARG A 145 -8.36 14.08 -1.81
N SER A 146 -8.33 15.36 -1.42
CA SER A 146 -7.56 16.38 -2.14
C SER A 146 -6.05 16.10 -2.09
N ASP A 147 -5.53 15.68 -0.93
CA ASP A 147 -4.14 15.27 -0.77
C ASP A 147 -3.80 14.03 -1.61
N TYR A 148 -4.68 13.03 -1.62
CA TYR A 148 -4.56 11.80 -2.38
C TYR A 148 -4.53 12.06 -3.88
N ILE A 149 -5.47 12.84 -4.42
CA ILE A 149 -5.48 13.25 -5.83
C ILE A 149 -4.17 13.93 -6.18
N ARG A 150 -3.76 14.93 -5.39
CA ARG A 150 -2.51 15.66 -5.63
C ARG A 150 -1.30 14.74 -5.59
N PHE A 151 -1.22 13.85 -4.60
CA PHE A 151 -0.10 12.93 -4.45
C PHE A 151 0.03 11.99 -5.66
N MET A 152 -1.08 11.39 -6.08
CA MET A 152 -1.09 10.41 -7.17
C MET A 152 -0.86 11.04 -8.54
N THR A 153 -1.30 12.28 -8.73
CA THR A 153 -1.21 13.00 -10.02
C THR A 153 0.02 13.90 -10.16
N THR A 154 0.84 14.02 -9.12
CA THR A 154 2.12 14.76 -9.19
C THR A 154 3.27 13.79 -9.51
N PRO A 155 4.05 14.02 -10.57
CA PRO A 155 5.23 13.20 -10.87
C PRO A 155 6.24 13.17 -9.72
N GLY A 156 6.85 12.00 -9.48
CA GLY A 156 7.94 11.83 -8.52
C GLY A 156 7.56 11.78 -7.04
N THR A 157 6.27 11.69 -6.70
CA THR A 157 5.80 11.55 -5.31
C THR A 157 6.03 10.17 -4.71
N HIS A 158 6.07 9.13 -5.55
CA HIS A 158 6.44 7.77 -5.21
C HIS A 158 7.22 7.14 -6.37
N ASN A 159 7.91 6.04 -6.10
CA ASN A 159 8.71 5.34 -7.10
C ASN A 159 8.11 3.99 -7.51
N ASP A 160 6.96 3.59 -6.98
CA ASP A 160 6.32 2.33 -7.35
C ASP A 160 5.90 2.27 -8.84
N THR A 161 5.99 1.09 -9.44
CA THR A 161 5.49 0.79 -10.79
C THR A 161 4.06 0.27 -10.80
N TYR A 162 3.51 -0.10 -9.65
CA TYR A 162 2.19 -0.68 -9.55
C TYR A 162 1.25 0.15 -8.68
N ALA A 163 0.00 0.22 -9.13
CA ALA A 163 -1.12 0.72 -8.36
C ALA A 163 -2.25 -0.31 -8.42
N SER A 164 -2.80 -0.59 -7.24
CA SER A 164 -3.93 -1.48 -7.05
C SER A 164 -5.14 -1.03 -7.88
N THR A 165 -6.02 -1.97 -8.22
CA THR A 165 -7.13 -1.72 -9.14
C THR A 165 -8.07 -0.63 -8.65
N CYS A 166 -8.32 -0.55 -7.34
CA CYS A 166 -9.14 0.51 -6.73
C CYS A 166 -8.62 1.93 -7.08
N HIS A 167 -7.31 2.15 -7.02
CA HIS A 167 -6.71 3.43 -7.40
C HIS A 167 -6.86 3.71 -8.89
N ARG A 168 -6.61 2.71 -9.75
CA ARG A 168 -6.77 2.89 -11.20
C ARG A 168 -8.23 3.21 -11.57
N MET A 169 -9.21 2.57 -10.93
CA MET A 169 -10.63 2.88 -11.10
C MET A 169 -10.99 4.30 -10.65
N PHE A 170 -10.49 4.70 -9.48
CA PHE A 170 -10.69 6.04 -8.97
C PHE A 170 -10.20 7.08 -9.99
N PHE A 171 -8.98 6.91 -10.50
CA PHE A 171 -8.39 7.88 -11.42
C PHE A 171 -8.93 7.81 -12.84
N GLU A 172 -9.42 6.65 -13.30
CA GLU A 172 -10.19 6.54 -14.54
C GLU A 172 -11.45 7.42 -14.47
N ARG A 173 -12.26 7.29 -13.41
CA ARG A 173 -13.49 8.08 -13.22
C ARG A 173 -13.20 9.55 -12.96
N TRP A 174 -12.22 9.84 -12.11
CA TRP A 174 -11.83 11.22 -11.80
C TRP A 174 -11.33 11.95 -13.05
N HIS A 175 -10.50 11.30 -13.87
CA HIS A 175 -10.01 11.87 -15.12
C HIS A 175 -11.15 12.10 -16.15
N ALA A 176 -12.22 11.31 -16.08
CA ALA A 176 -13.44 11.51 -16.85
C ALA A 176 -14.37 12.63 -16.31
N GLY A 177 -13.97 13.34 -15.25
CA GLY A 177 -14.71 14.47 -14.68
C GLY A 177 -15.79 14.10 -13.66
N VAL A 178 -15.79 12.85 -13.16
CA VAL A 178 -16.68 12.44 -12.06
C VAL A 178 -16.23 13.10 -10.76
N ASP A 179 -17.19 13.48 -9.90
CA ASP A 179 -16.87 14.00 -8.57
C ASP A 179 -16.00 12.99 -7.80
N PRO A 180 -14.88 13.41 -7.19
CA PRO A 180 -14.01 12.53 -6.41
C PRO A 180 -14.73 11.65 -5.38
N ARG A 181 -15.85 12.11 -4.81
CA ARG A 181 -16.67 11.34 -3.84
C ARG A 181 -17.38 10.14 -4.47
N ASP A 182 -17.60 10.20 -5.77
CA ASP A 182 -18.31 9.19 -6.56
C ASP A 182 -17.36 8.39 -7.47
N CYS A 183 -16.04 8.51 -7.23
CA CYS A 183 -14.99 7.82 -7.98
C CYS A 183 -14.66 6.43 -7.42
N THR A 184 -15.06 6.12 -6.19
CA THR A 184 -14.98 4.75 -5.66
C THR A 184 -15.89 3.83 -6.47
N GLY A 185 -15.45 2.62 -6.77
CA GLY A 185 -16.24 1.63 -7.49
C GLY A 185 -15.76 0.22 -7.19
N ASN A 186 -16.52 -0.79 -7.62
CA ASN A 186 -16.15 -2.19 -7.50
C ASN A 186 -16.13 -2.81 -8.91
N ASP A 187 -15.02 -3.42 -9.31
CA ASP A 187 -14.89 -4.12 -10.60
C ASP A 187 -15.42 -5.57 -10.54
N GLY A 188 -15.97 -5.99 -9.39
CA GLY A 188 -16.51 -7.32 -9.12
C GLY A 188 -15.43 -8.41 -8.98
N HIS A 189 -14.15 -8.04 -8.94
CA HIS A 189 -13.03 -8.99 -9.01
C HIS A 189 -11.84 -8.64 -8.12
N ASN A 190 -11.38 -7.39 -8.13
CA ASN A 190 -10.12 -6.95 -7.53
C ASN A 190 -10.28 -5.85 -6.47
N VAL A 191 -11.42 -5.17 -6.39
CA VAL A 191 -11.62 -4.13 -5.36
C VAL A 191 -11.98 -4.72 -3.99
N ASP A 192 -12.40 -5.99 -3.92
CA ASP A 192 -12.61 -6.71 -2.67
C ASP A 192 -11.28 -7.20 -2.03
N THR A 193 -10.15 -6.57 -2.38
CA THR A 193 -8.82 -6.90 -1.88
C THR A 193 -8.40 -6.00 -0.71
N VAL A 194 -7.43 -6.47 0.08
CA VAL A 194 -6.95 -5.80 1.30
C VAL A 194 -6.41 -4.39 1.05
N ASP A 195 -5.99 -4.08 -0.18
CA ASP A 195 -5.40 -2.80 -0.56
C ASP A 195 -6.34 -1.61 -0.20
N GLY A 196 -7.65 -1.78 -0.42
CA GLY A 196 -8.66 -0.76 -0.05
C GLY A 196 -8.93 -0.63 1.46
N LEU A 197 -8.43 -1.53 2.30
CA LEU A 197 -8.66 -1.52 3.76
C LEU A 197 -7.54 -0.83 4.55
N ILE A 198 -6.36 -0.66 3.94
CA ILE A 198 -5.18 -0.15 4.63
C ILE A 198 -5.40 1.29 5.13
N LEU A 199 -6.02 2.15 4.33
CA LEU A 199 -6.32 3.55 4.70
C LEU A 199 -7.43 3.65 5.76
N PRO A 200 -8.61 3.00 5.60
CA PRO A 200 -9.62 2.91 6.66
C PRO A 200 -9.07 2.43 8.01
N LEU A 201 -8.19 1.43 8.01
CA LEU A 201 -7.60 0.89 9.24
C LEU A 201 -6.82 1.95 10.03
N VAL A 202 -6.06 2.81 9.35
CA VAL A 202 -5.27 3.86 9.99
C VAL A 202 -6.18 4.96 10.55
N ALA A 203 -7.23 5.33 9.82
CA ALA A 203 -8.25 6.28 10.32
C ALA A 203 -8.97 5.71 11.56
N LEU A 204 -9.31 4.42 11.55
CA LEU A 204 -9.92 3.72 12.67
C LEU A 204 -8.98 3.70 13.90
N LEU A 205 -7.71 3.33 13.72
CA LEU A 205 -6.71 3.31 14.79
C LEU A 205 -6.50 4.70 15.40
N HIS A 206 -6.54 5.76 14.58
CA HIS A 206 -6.47 7.13 15.05
C HIS A 206 -7.63 7.47 16.00
N GLU A 207 -8.88 7.18 15.62
CA GLU A 207 -10.04 7.49 16.46
C GLU A 207 -10.09 6.64 17.74
N LEU A 208 -9.75 5.36 17.67
CA LEU A 208 -9.62 4.50 18.85
C LEU A 208 -8.51 4.98 19.78
N GLY A 209 -7.38 5.43 19.23
CA GLY A 209 -6.26 6.01 19.97
C GLY A 209 -6.66 7.27 20.74
N ARG A 210 -7.63 8.03 20.22
CA ARG A 210 -8.22 9.21 20.87
C ARG A 210 -9.33 8.87 21.89
N GLY A 211 -9.64 7.59 22.07
CA GLY A 211 -10.69 7.15 22.99
C GLY A 211 -12.11 7.38 22.48
N ARG A 212 -12.32 7.51 21.15
CA ARG A 212 -13.66 7.47 20.57
C ARG A 212 -14.27 6.08 20.66
N SER A 213 -15.60 5.99 20.55
CA SER A 213 -16.31 4.70 20.47
C SER A 213 -15.98 4.00 19.15
N GLU A 214 -16.16 2.68 19.13
CA GLU A 214 -15.99 1.85 17.92
C GLU A 214 -16.93 2.30 16.80
N GLU A 215 -18.15 2.72 17.12
CA GLU A 215 -19.12 3.25 16.15
C GLU A 215 -18.61 4.51 15.44
N VAL A 216 -18.06 5.47 16.21
CA VAL A 216 -17.48 6.70 15.64
C VAL A 216 -16.23 6.40 14.83
N ALA A 217 -15.38 5.48 15.31
CA ALA A 217 -14.17 5.08 14.61
C ALA A 217 -14.49 4.39 13.27
N LEU A 218 -15.51 3.53 13.25
CA LEU A 218 -15.97 2.84 12.04
C LEU A 218 -16.59 3.83 11.04
N ALA A 219 -17.46 4.73 11.49
CA ALA A 219 -18.05 5.75 10.62
C ALA A 219 -16.97 6.62 9.95
N THR A 220 -15.95 7.01 10.71
CA THR A 220 -14.81 7.79 10.19
C THR A 220 -13.99 6.99 9.18
N ALA A 221 -13.74 5.71 9.43
CA ALA A 221 -12.96 4.85 8.54
C ALA A 221 -13.62 4.64 7.18
N LEU A 222 -14.96 4.63 7.12
CA LEU A 222 -15.73 4.48 5.89
C LEU A 222 -15.67 5.71 4.97
N GLU A 223 -15.19 6.86 5.46
CA GLU A 223 -14.98 8.05 4.65
C GLU A 223 -13.61 8.09 3.94
N ALA A 224 -12.70 7.16 4.29
CA ALA A 224 -11.43 7.01 3.60
C ALA A 224 -11.67 6.47 2.17
N PRO A 225 -11.03 7.08 1.14
CA PRO A 225 -11.20 6.70 -0.26
C PRO A 225 -10.60 5.34 -0.61
#